data_AF-A0A7W9FX96-F1
#
_entry.id   AF-A0A7W9FX96-F1
#
_cell.length_a   1.000
_cell.length_b   1.000
_cell.length_c   1.000
_cell.angle_alpha   90.00
_cell.angle_beta   90.00
_cell.angle_gamma   90.00
#
_symmetry.space_group_name_H-M   'P 1'
#
loop_
_entity.id
_entity.type
_entity.pdbx_description
1 polymer ?
#
loop_
_entity_poly.entity_id
_entity_poly.type
_entity_poly.pdbx_seq_one_letter_code
_entity_poly.pdbx_strand_id
1 'polypeptide(L)'
;MNTQTIYYSSAACGAGKTKWAVERIGRTPGRYIYAVDRTEEFAVRQSLIINNAIQSGASVRVCSLSSEAGNVVSRDFPLMIERCSDEEHVVLIMTHEAVKRVDHSAVEGRGWTIIIDEDPKVWTSGSFDLGASTPFWEATYNLEPFAKGYSKLLPKADAPSSRALAADDLTRPVAALHNRVQRGGAVINLEAWEELQHRQRLTYFSIWDVTELAVYDRAVILANSFTSLITYRLCTTLHPGVIWKPISLGQNTVWQGRDLTIRYVAEDHRAGSTFFEKSEAGQRAVQAWCAWVRTNVTAGQHYWAANKKRGDLKLPGEQVSPKIAGSNKYRLLTECSVLYSAKASDAENKVFAAMTCGLLDHEAVRRDREFEDLIQIVFRSSLRMPDDVRPVTVTVYDKEQATFLADYFKAAGFPFRTSLEFIDLGLTRTKAKPGPKPDPLKPPKSAAQRAADYRARKAAA
;
A
#
# COMPACT_ATOMS: atom_id res chain seq x y z
N MET A 1 28.72 -13.42 0.08
CA MET A 1 27.38 -12.83 -0.08
C MET A 1 27.46 -11.85 -1.23
N ASN A 2 26.66 -12.03 -2.30
CA ASN A 2 26.61 -11.03 -3.37
C ASN A 2 25.93 -9.77 -2.81
N THR A 3 26.69 -8.69 -2.69
CA THR A 3 26.16 -7.37 -2.35
C THR A 3 25.40 -6.81 -3.54
N GLN A 4 24.15 -6.44 -3.33
CA GLN A 4 23.30 -5.81 -4.34
C GLN A 4 23.16 -4.33 -4.03
N THR A 5 23.31 -3.46 -5.03
CA THR A 5 23.03 -2.02 -4.86
C THR A 5 21.64 -1.67 -5.40
N ILE A 6 20.79 -1.08 -4.56
CA ILE A 6 19.50 -0.50 -4.96
C ILE A 6 19.58 1.01 -4.79
N TYR A 7 19.28 1.73 -5.86
CA TYR A 7 19.24 3.19 -5.84
C TYR A 7 17.90 3.68 -5.32
N TYR A 8 17.88 4.79 -4.59
CA TYR A 8 16.63 5.36 -4.14
C TYR A 8 16.62 6.88 -4.12
N SER A 9 15.45 7.49 -4.27
CA SER A 9 15.22 8.89 -3.95
C SER A 9 14.28 8.99 -2.76
N SER A 10 14.64 9.83 -1.78
CA SER A 10 13.78 10.20 -0.64
C SER A 10 13.11 11.56 -0.82
N ALA A 11 13.15 12.14 -2.02
CA ALA A 11 12.61 13.46 -2.27
C ALA A 11 11.12 13.53 -1.92
N ALA A 12 10.68 14.66 -1.37
CA ALA A 12 9.32 14.84 -0.87
C ALA A 12 8.24 14.75 -1.96
N CYS A 13 6.98 14.65 -1.56
CA CYS A 13 5.84 14.81 -2.47
C CYS A 13 5.94 16.12 -3.26
N GLY A 14 5.72 16.05 -4.57
CA GLY A 14 5.85 17.21 -5.47
C GLY A 14 7.26 17.52 -5.97
N ALA A 15 8.31 16.88 -5.45
CA ALA A 15 9.71 17.10 -5.86
C ALA A 15 10.11 16.57 -7.25
N GLY A 16 9.14 16.23 -8.11
CA GLY A 16 9.40 15.84 -9.49
C GLY A 16 9.91 14.41 -9.71
N LYS A 17 9.76 13.48 -8.75
CA LYS A 17 10.13 12.05 -8.88
C LYS A 17 9.64 11.41 -10.18
N THR A 18 8.32 11.45 -10.41
CA THR A 18 7.71 10.93 -11.64
C THR A 18 8.24 11.63 -12.89
N LYS A 19 8.44 12.96 -12.84
CA LYS A 19 9.00 13.73 -13.96
C LYS A 19 10.41 13.25 -14.30
N TRP A 20 11.27 13.11 -13.28
CA TRP A 20 12.61 12.56 -13.43
C TRP A 20 12.59 11.16 -14.07
N ALA A 21 11.68 10.28 -13.63
CA ALA A 21 11.56 8.93 -14.17
C ALA A 21 11.20 8.95 -15.67
N VAL A 22 10.13 9.66 -16.05
CA VAL A 22 9.67 9.69 -17.45
C VAL A 22 10.64 10.43 -18.37
N GLU A 23 11.32 11.48 -17.88
CA GLU A 23 12.38 12.17 -18.62
C GLU A 23 13.58 11.25 -18.84
N ARG A 24 14.03 10.53 -17.79
CA ARG A 24 15.14 9.59 -17.87
C ARG A 24 14.83 8.46 -18.86
N ILE A 25 13.68 7.83 -18.71
CA ILE A 25 13.23 6.73 -19.57
C ILE A 25 13.05 7.19 -21.02
N GLY A 26 12.39 8.34 -21.23
CA GLY A 26 12.11 8.85 -22.57
C GLY A 26 13.35 9.33 -23.30
N ARG A 27 14.32 9.96 -22.62
CA ARG A 27 15.48 10.60 -23.29
C ARG A 27 16.70 9.71 -23.46
N THR A 28 16.77 8.60 -22.74
CA THR A 28 17.94 7.71 -22.78
C THR A 28 17.55 6.34 -23.33
N PRO A 29 18.02 5.97 -24.53
CA PRO A 29 17.85 4.62 -25.06
C PRO A 29 18.26 3.55 -24.05
N GLY A 30 17.53 2.43 -24.06
CA GLY A 30 17.70 1.33 -23.11
C GLY A 30 16.42 0.54 -22.87
N ARG A 31 16.54 -0.52 -22.08
CA ARG A 31 15.44 -1.43 -21.76
C ARG A 31 14.96 -1.17 -20.34
N TYR A 32 13.74 -0.66 -20.19
CA TYR A 32 13.22 -0.21 -18.91
C TYR A 32 11.99 -1.00 -18.49
N ILE A 33 11.92 -1.40 -17.23
CA ILE A 33 10.67 -1.72 -16.55
C ILE A 33 10.30 -0.52 -15.71
N TYR A 34 9.12 0.04 -15.96
CA TYR A 34 8.59 1.14 -15.17
C TYR A 34 7.40 0.67 -14.35
N ALA A 35 7.64 0.44 -13.06
CA ALA A 35 6.63 -0.02 -12.13
C ALA A 35 5.94 1.16 -11.46
N VAL A 36 4.60 1.15 -11.46
CA VAL A 36 3.77 2.18 -10.84
C VAL A 36 2.75 1.55 -9.89
N ASP A 37 2.15 2.34 -9.01
CA ASP A 37 1.14 1.84 -8.06
C ASP A 37 -0.07 1.20 -8.78
N ARG A 38 -0.54 1.80 -9.89
CA ARG A 38 -1.80 1.40 -10.54
C ARG A 38 -1.85 1.52 -12.05
N THR A 39 -2.81 0.79 -12.61
CA THR A 39 -3.12 0.72 -14.03
C THR A 39 -3.69 2.00 -14.60
N GLU A 40 -4.44 2.80 -13.84
CA GLU A 40 -5.04 4.04 -14.36
C GLU A 40 -3.99 5.08 -14.77
N GLU A 41 -2.77 4.98 -14.23
CA GLU A 41 -1.66 5.86 -14.57
C GLU A 41 -0.94 5.43 -15.86
N PHE A 42 -1.17 4.22 -16.39
CA PHE A 42 -0.40 3.67 -17.49
C PHE A 42 -0.44 4.56 -18.74
N ALA A 43 -1.64 4.96 -19.16
CA ALA A 43 -1.82 5.79 -20.35
C ALA A 43 -1.11 7.14 -20.21
N VAL A 44 -1.22 7.78 -19.04
CA VAL A 44 -0.56 9.05 -18.74
C VAL A 44 0.96 8.88 -18.79
N ARG A 45 1.50 7.83 -18.17
CA ARG A 45 2.95 7.56 -18.18
C ARG A 45 3.46 7.24 -19.58
N GLN A 46 2.73 6.44 -20.35
CA GLN A 46 3.07 6.15 -21.73
C GLN A 46 3.15 7.42 -22.57
N SER A 47 2.15 8.30 -22.51
CA SER A 47 2.17 9.57 -23.25
C SER A 47 3.35 10.45 -22.83
N LEU A 48 3.65 10.55 -21.54
CA LEU A 48 4.79 11.34 -21.05
C LEU A 48 6.14 10.80 -21.53
N ILE A 49 6.32 9.47 -21.53
CA ILE A 49 7.55 8.82 -22.01
C ILE A 49 7.74 9.07 -23.50
N ILE A 50 6.70 8.83 -24.31
CA ILE A 50 6.73 9.04 -25.76
C ILE A 50 7.04 10.50 -26.08
N ASN A 51 6.38 11.46 -25.42
CA ASN A 51 6.63 12.88 -25.63
C ASN A 51 8.08 13.27 -25.31
N ASN A 52 8.65 12.73 -24.22
CA ASN A 52 10.04 12.99 -23.87
C ASN A 52 11.02 12.38 -24.89
N ALA A 53 10.71 11.19 -25.42
CA ALA A 53 11.51 10.56 -26.47
C ALA A 53 11.52 11.39 -27.76
N ILE A 54 10.34 11.81 -28.22
CA ILE A 54 10.19 12.69 -29.39
C ILE A 54 11.00 13.98 -29.20
N GLN A 55 10.91 14.62 -28.03
CA GLN A 55 11.65 15.85 -27.73
C GLN A 55 13.18 15.67 -27.75
N SER A 56 13.68 14.47 -27.45
CA SER A 56 15.10 14.15 -27.54
C SER A 56 15.53 13.54 -28.87
N GLY A 57 14.64 13.39 -29.85
CA GLY A 57 14.93 12.71 -31.12
C GLY A 57 15.11 11.20 -30.99
N ALA A 58 14.61 10.59 -29.92
CA ALA A 58 14.64 9.14 -29.69
C ALA A 58 13.31 8.49 -30.14
N SER A 59 13.38 7.22 -30.53
CA SER A 59 12.20 6.37 -30.74
C SER A 59 12.10 5.39 -29.59
N VAL A 60 10.92 5.27 -28.98
CA VAL A 60 10.69 4.37 -27.85
C VAL A 60 9.46 3.51 -28.08
N ARG A 61 9.61 2.20 -27.93
CA ARG A 61 8.48 1.28 -27.86
C ARG A 61 7.97 1.20 -26.43
N VAL A 62 6.72 1.54 -26.19
CA VAL A 62 6.10 1.41 -24.85
C VAL A 62 5.06 0.29 -24.87
N CYS A 63 5.23 -0.67 -23.98
CA CYS A 63 4.32 -1.78 -23.74
C CYS A 63 3.80 -1.73 -22.31
N SER A 64 2.62 -2.30 -22.07
CA SER A 64 2.02 -2.34 -20.74
C SER A 64 1.59 -3.75 -20.37
N LEU A 65 1.79 -4.13 -19.10
CA LEU A 65 1.41 -5.42 -18.56
C LEU A 65 0.47 -5.24 -17.36
N SER A 66 -0.80 -5.58 -17.55
CA SER A 66 -1.81 -5.56 -16.49
C SER A 66 -2.89 -6.62 -16.68
N SER A 67 -3.41 -7.13 -15.56
CA SER A 67 -4.55 -8.04 -15.58
C SER A 67 -5.83 -7.39 -16.11
N GLU A 68 -5.99 -6.07 -15.93
CA GLU A 68 -7.13 -5.32 -16.48
C GLU A 68 -7.13 -5.27 -18.01
N ALA A 69 -5.96 -5.29 -18.64
CA ALA A 69 -5.82 -5.42 -20.08
C ALA A 69 -5.85 -6.89 -20.56
N GLY A 70 -6.33 -7.82 -19.72
CA GLY A 70 -6.44 -9.24 -20.05
C GLY A 70 -5.13 -10.04 -19.97
N ASN A 71 -4.03 -9.43 -19.51
CA ASN A 71 -2.76 -10.13 -19.41
C ASN A 71 -2.71 -11.06 -18.20
N VAL A 72 -2.08 -12.21 -18.40
CA VAL A 72 -1.61 -13.06 -17.32
C VAL A 72 -0.19 -12.64 -17.01
N VAL A 73 -0.05 -11.67 -16.11
CA VAL A 73 1.24 -11.02 -15.78
C VAL A 73 2.38 -12.02 -15.59
N SER A 74 2.19 -13.10 -14.82
CA SER A 74 3.25 -14.10 -14.55
C SER A 74 3.69 -14.89 -15.78
N ARG A 75 2.78 -15.12 -16.75
CA ARG A 75 3.06 -15.84 -18.01
C ARG A 75 3.60 -14.90 -19.08
N ASP A 76 2.98 -13.73 -19.20
CA ASP A 76 3.23 -12.79 -20.30
C ASP A 76 4.51 -11.98 -20.05
N PHE A 77 4.94 -11.81 -18.80
CA PHE A 77 6.19 -11.15 -18.45
C PHE A 77 7.42 -11.77 -19.13
N PRO A 78 7.78 -13.06 -18.92
CA PRO A 78 8.97 -13.65 -19.55
C PRO A 78 8.91 -13.61 -21.09
N LEU A 79 7.72 -13.80 -21.68
CA LEU A 79 7.51 -13.71 -23.12
C LEU A 79 7.73 -12.28 -23.65
N MET A 80 7.28 -11.27 -22.91
CA MET A 80 7.49 -9.87 -23.27
C MET A 80 8.97 -9.49 -23.17
N ILE A 81 9.66 -9.92 -22.10
CA ILE A 81 11.09 -9.68 -21.95
C ILE A 81 11.85 -10.30 -23.12
N GLU A 82 11.55 -11.55 -23.51
CA GLU A 82 12.18 -12.21 -24.66
C GLU A 82 11.93 -11.45 -25.96
N ARG A 83 10.68 -11.14 -26.29
CA ARG A 83 10.31 -10.42 -27.53
C ARG A 83 10.89 -9.01 -27.64
N CYS A 84 11.13 -8.36 -26.51
CA CYS A 84 11.62 -6.98 -26.46
C CYS A 84 13.14 -6.89 -26.24
N SER A 85 13.84 -8.02 -26.10
CA SER A 85 15.28 -7.99 -25.82
C SER A 85 16.13 -7.52 -27.00
N ASP A 86 15.61 -7.59 -28.23
CA ASP A 86 16.32 -7.08 -29.41
C ASP A 86 16.10 -5.58 -29.65
N GLU A 87 15.17 -4.96 -28.93
CA GLU A 87 14.88 -3.54 -29.04
C GLU A 87 15.96 -2.71 -28.33
N GLU A 88 16.41 -1.63 -28.99
CA GLU A 88 17.39 -0.69 -28.42
C GLU A 88 16.74 0.19 -27.34
N HIS A 89 15.49 0.61 -27.55
CA HIS A 89 14.76 1.48 -26.62
C HIS A 89 13.31 1.02 -26.42
N VAL A 90 13.09 0.34 -25.30
CA VAL A 90 11.80 -0.25 -24.97
C VAL A 90 11.46 -0.05 -23.49
N VAL A 91 10.17 0.13 -23.21
CA VAL A 91 9.66 0.32 -21.86
C VAL A 91 8.50 -0.63 -21.62
N LEU A 92 8.59 -1.43 -20.56
CA LEU A 92 7.49 -2.22 -20.04
C LEU A 92 6.90 -1.54 -18.79
N ILE A 93 5.70 -1.01 -18.90
CA ILE A 93 4.95 -0.44 -17.77
C ILE A 93 4.17 -1.56 -17.08
N MET A 94 4.30 -1.68 -15.76
CA MET A 94 3.57 -2.67 -14.96
C MET A 94 3.23 -2.13 -13.56
N THR A 95 2.40 -2.83 -12.79
CA THR A 95 2.06 -2.41 -11.42
C THR A 95 3.05 -2.93 -10.39
N HIS A 96 3.11 -2.31 -9.20
CA HIS A 96 3.84 -2.86 -8.04
C HIS A 96 3.39 -4.28 -7.68
N GLU A 97 2.08 -4.54 -7.74
CA GLU A 97 1.54 -5.87 -7.53
C GLU A 97 2.01 -6.87 -8.58
N ALA A 98 2.14 -6.45 -9.84
CA ALA A 98 2.69 -7.28 -10.90
C ALA A 98 4.18 -7.59 -10.65
N VAL A 99 4.98 -6.59 -10.23
CA VAL A 99 6.41 -6.77 -9.92
C VAL A 99 6.59 -7.86 -8.89
N LYS A 100 5.81 -7.83 -7.79
CA LYS A 100 5.91 -8.81 -6.70
C LYS A 100 5.40 -10.23 -7.05
N ARG A 101 5.04 -10.50 -8.30
CA ARG A 101 4.43 -11.77 -8.76
C ARG A 101 5.15 -12.41 -9.94
N VAL A 102 6.03 -11.68 -10.62
CA VAL A 102 6.75 -12.20 -11.80
C VAL A 102 8.02 -12.92 -11.39
N ASP A 103 8.50 -13.78 -12.28
CA ASP A 103 9.84 -14.35 -12.17
C ASP A 103 10.86 -13.37 -12.77
N HIS A 104 11.61 -12.68 -11.91
CA HIS A 104 12.60 -11.70 -12.31
C HIS A 104 13.80 -12.32 -13.05
N SER A 105 14.08 -13.62 -12.88
CA SER A 105 15.23 -14.27 -13.56
C SER A 105 15.16 -14.16 -15.10
N ALA A 106 13.96 -13.95 -15.65
CA ALA A 106 13.76 -13.73 -17.07
C ALA A 106 14.52 -12.51 -17.64
N VAL A 107 14.95 -11.57 -16.80
CA VAL A 107 15.69 -10.35 -17.21
C VAL A 107 17.21 -10.48 -17.06
N GLU A 108 17.70 -11.54 -16.42
CA GLU A 108 19.11 -11.70 -16.07
C GLU A 108 20.00 -11.69 -17.32
N GLY A 109 21.02 -10.83 -17.32
CA GLY A 109 21.95 -10.68 -18.44
C GLY A 109 21.37 -10.01 -19.69
N ARG A 110 20.14 -9.49 -19.66
CA ARG A 110 19.46 -8.88 -20.81
C ARG A 110 19.48 -7.35 -20.84
N GLY A 111 20.17 -6.71 -19.89
CA GLY A 111 20.39 -5.26 -19.89
C GLY A 111 19.21 -4.41 -19.42
N TRP A 112 18.33 -4.97 -18.59
CA TRP A 112 17.12 -4.27 -18.13
C TRP A 112 17.38 -3.42 -16.88
N THR A 113 16.84 -2.20 -16.88
CA THR A 113 16.75 -1.33 -15.69
C THR A 113 15.32 -1.32 -15.17
N ILE A 114 15.12 -1.48 -13.86
CA ILE A 114 13.81 -1.30 -13.21
C ILE A 114 13.75 0.01 -12.44
N ILE A 115 12.68 0.76 -12.65
CA ILE A 115 12.34 1.98 -11.90
C ILE A 115 10.96 1.78 -11.28
N ILE A 116 10.89 1.83 -9.94
CA ILE A 116 9.68 1.70 -9.14
C ILE A 116 9.28 3.10 -8.66
N ASP A 117 8.11 3.59 -9.07
CA ASP A 117 7.57 4.90 -8.70
C ASP A 117 6.52 4.79 -7.60
N GLU A 118 6.77 5.47 -6.48
CA GLU A 118 6.12 5.30 -5.18
C GLU A 118 6.59 4.04 -4.41
N ASP A 119 6.10 3.87 -3.18
CA ASP A 119 6.46 2.75 -2.30
C ASP A 119 5.78 1.43 -2.75
N PRO A 120 6.53 0.36 -3.10
CA PRO A 120 5.95 -0.89 -3.61
C PRO A 120 5.18 -1.72 -2.58
N LYS A 121 5.20 -1.34 -1.29
CA LYS A 121 4.65 -2.10 -0.15
C LYS A 121 5.08 -3.57 -0.18
N VAL A 122 6.20 -3.85 0.47
CA VAL A 122 6.85 -5.16 0.44
C VAL A 122 6.13 -6.23 1.24
N TRP A 123 5.17 -5.87 2.08
CA TRP A 123 4.44 -6.78 2.94
C TRP A 123 2.98 -6.84 2.49
N THR A 124 2.39 -8.04 2.43
CA THR A 124 1.03 -8.21 1.94
C THR A 124 0.35 -9.43 2.55
N SER A 125 -0.96 -9.35 2.64
CA SER A 125 -1.83 -10.46 3.03
C SER A 125 -2.90 -10.68 1.98
N GLY A 126 -3.24 -11.93 1.72
CA GLY A 126 -4.33 -12.30 0.82
C GLY A 126 -5.06 -13.52 1.32
N SER A 127 -6.05 -13.98 0.56
CA SER A 127 -6.82 -15.15 0.95
C SER A 127 -7.33 -15.92 -0.26
N PHE A 128 -7.46 -17.23 -0.08
CA PHE A 128 -8.07 -18.14 -1.03
C PHE A 128 -9.23 -18.87 -0.36
N ASP A 129 -10.31 -19.07 -1.11
CA ASP A 129 -11.39 -19.96 -0.71
C ASP A 129 -11.14 -21.32 -1.38
N LEU A 130 -10.75 -22.34 -0.58
CA LEU A 130 -10.13 -23.59 -1.00
C LEU A 130 -11.07 -24.79 -1.07
N GLY A 131 -12.40 -24.56 -1.12
CA GLY A 131 -13.44 -25.58 -0.98
C GLY A 131 -13.09 -26.94 -1.62
N ALA A 132 -13.05 -27.01 -2.95
CA ALA A 132 -12.72 -28.25 -3.66
C ALA A 132 -11.21 -28.49 -3.87
N SER A 133 -10.37 -27.46 -3.70
CA SER A 133 -8.94 -27.53 -4.02
C SER A 133 -8.06 -27.88 -2.81
N THR A 134 -8.63 -28.07 -1.62
CA THR A 134 -7.89 -28.42 -0.40
C THR A 134 -6.93 -29.61 -0.59
N PRO A 135 -7.32 -30.74 -1.23
CA PRO A 135 -6.40 -31.87 -1.45
C PRO A 135 -5.15 -31.49 -2.25
N PHE A 136 -5.27 -30.58 -3.22
CA PHE A 136 -4.12 -30.09 -3.99
C PHE A 136 -3.15 -29.30 -3.09
N TRP A 137 -3.66 -28.44 -2.20
CA TRP A 137 -2.81 -27.67 -1.29
C TRP A 137 -2.11 -28.56 -0.27
N GLU A 138 -2.84 -29.50 0.31
CA GLU A 138 -2.30 -30.49 1.24
C GLU A 138 -1.26 -31.38 0.57
N ALA A 139 -1.45 -31.78 -0.69
CA ALA A 139 -0.46 -32.52 -1.46
C ALA A 139 0.79 -31.67 -1.77
N THR A 140 0.63 -30.38 -2.04
CA THR A 140 1.72 -29.50 -2.50
C THR A 140 2.59 -28.95 -1.38
N TYR A 141 2.04 -28.75 -0.18
CA TYR A 141 2.73 -28.03 0.89
C TYR A 141 2.70 -28.74 2.24
N ASN A 142 3.78 -28.56 2.99
CA ASN A 142 3.87 -28.87 4.41
C ASN A 142 3.52 -27.63 5.24
N LEU A 143 2.96 -27.87 6.42
CA LEU A 143 2.75 -26.84 7.44
C LEU A 143 3.79 -27.00 8.54
N GLU A 144 4.61 -25.97 8.73
CA GLU A 144 5.54 -25.90 9.85
C GLU A 144 4.98 -24.92 10.91
N PRO A 145 4.82 -25.34 12.18
CA PRO A 145 4.32 -24.46 13.23
C PRO A 145 5.11 -23.15 13.33
N PHE A 146 4.41 -22.01 13.34
CA PHE A 146 5.03 -20.69 13.40
C PHE A 146 4.61 -19.89 14.63
N ALA A 147 3.30 -19.77 14.83
CA ALA A 147 2.69 -19.12 15.98
C ALA A 147 1.31 -19.75 16.23
N LYS A 148 0.72 -19.52 17.40
CA LYS A 148 -0.63 -20.04 17.68
C LYS A 148 -1.64 -19.57 16.62
N GLY A 149 -2.24 -20.52 15.90
CA GLY A 149 -3.18 -20.31 14.80
C GLY A 149 -2.53 -20.13 13.43
N TYR A 150 -1.21 -20.27 13.31
CA TYR A 150 -0.45 -19.96 12.10
C TYR A 150 0.72 -20.91 11.86
N SER A 151 0.93 -21.24 10.59
CA SER A 151 2.05 -22.08 10.13
C SER A 151 2.78 -21.42 8.98
N LYS A 152 4.08 -21.66 8.88
CA LYS A 152 4.83 -21.42 7.65
C LYS A 152 4.42 -22.44 6.61
N LEU A 153 4.23 -21.96 5.39
CA LEU A 153 3.92 -22.81 4.25
C LEU A 153 5.23 -23.17 3.56
N LEU A 154 5.54 -24.47 3.47
CA LEU A 154 6.77 -24.97 2.85
C LEU A 154 6.42 -25.87 1.66
N PRO A 155 7.09 -25.75 0.50
CA PRO A 155 6.82 -26.65 -0.61
C PRO A 155 7.31 -28.07 -0.26
N LYS A 156 6.56 -29.10 -0.64
CA LYS A 156 7.06 -30.48 -0.60
C LYS A 156 8.10 -30.71 -1.70
N ALA A 157 8.89 -31.78 -1.57
CA ALA A 157 9.97 -32.09 -2.51
C ALA A 157 9.47 -32.33 -3.95
N ASP A 158 8.25 -32.84 -4.09
CA ASP A 158 7.55 -33.12 -5.34
C ASP A 158 6.62 -31.97 -5.79
N ALA A 159 6.66 -30.82 -5.10
CA ALA A 159 5.84 -29.68 -5.46
C ALA A 159 6.18 -29.18 -6.87
N PRO A 160 5.17 -28.85 -7.70
CA PRO A 160 5.40 -28.32 -9.05
C PRO A 160 6.18 -27.01 -9.00
N SER A 161 6.97 -26.74 -10.04
CA SER A 161 7.68 -25.45 -10.15
C SER A 161 6.70 -24.28 -10.30
N SER A 162 7.13 -23.08 -9.89
CA SER A 162 6.38 -21.83 -10.14
C SER A 162 5.98 -21.67 -11.61
N ARG A 163 6.86 -22.08 -12.54
CA ARG A 163 6.60 -22.05 -14.00
C ARG A 163 5.51 -23.04 -14.41
N ALA A 164 5.51 -24.26 -13.86
CA ALA A 164 4.47 -25.24 -14.14
C ALA A 164 3.10 -24.77 -13.64
N LEU A 165 3.04 -24.22 -12.42
CA LEU A 165 1.81 -23.63 -11.87
C LEU A 165 1.31 -22.44 -12.69
N ALA A 166 2.20 -21.60 -13.20
CA ALA A 166 1.80 -20.45 -14.02
C ALA A 166 1.22 -20.85 -15.39
N ALA A 167 1.65 -22.00 -15.93
CA ALA A 167 1.20 -22.52 -17.22
C ALA A 167 -0.22 -23.12 -17.15
N ASP A 168 -0.64 -23.63 -15.99
CA ASP A 168 -1.94 -24.27 -15.78
C ASP A 168 -3.04 -23.28 -15.35
N ASP A 169 -4.22 -23.33 -16.00
CA ASP A 169 -5.29 -22.34 -15.77
C ASP A 169 -5.86 -22.38 -14.34
N LEU A 170 -5.92 -23.56 -13.71
CA LEU A 170 -6.53 -23.74 -12.38
C LEU A 170 -5.59 -23.32 -11.25
N THR A 171 -4.29 -23.53 -11.43
CA THR A 171 -3.27 -23.28 -10.41
C THR A 171 -2.50 -21.97 -10.58
N ARG A 172 -2.64 -21.32 -11.74
CA ARG A 172 -2.04 -20.01 -12.04
C ARG A 172 -2.23 -18.93 -10.97
N PRO A 173 -3.40 -18.77 -10.31
CA PRO A 173 -3.55 -17.78 -9.23
C PRO A 173 -2.64 -18.04 -8.02
N VAL A 174 -2.15 -19.27 -7.86
CA VAL A 174 -1.30 -19.72 -6.75
C VAL A 174 0.18 -19.54 -7.06
N ALA A 175 0.58 -19.50 -8.34
CA ALA A 175 1.98 -19.46 -8.77
C ALA A 175 2.79 -18.33 -8.11
N ALA A 176 2.20 -17.14 -7.95
CA ALA A 176 2.88 -16.02 -7.29
C ALA A 176 3.10 -16.25 -5.79
N LEU A 177 2.14 -16.87 -5.09
CA LEU A 177 2.34 -17.28 -3.70
C LEU A 177 3.37 -18.41 -3.63
N HIS A 178 3.32 -19.37 -4.55
CA HIS A 178 4.26 -20.49 -4.59
C HIS A 178 5.71 -20.02 -4.71
N ASN A 179 6.00 -19.03 -5.57
CA ASN A 179 7.33 -18.43 -5.66
C ASN A 179 7.80 -17.86 -4.31
N ARG A 180 6.91 -17.20 -3.57
CA ARG A 180 7.22 -16.68 -2.21
C ARG A 180 7.43 -17.78 -1.18
N VAL A 181 6.64 -18.86 -1.27
CA VAL A 181 6.76 -20.05 -0.44
C VAL A 181 8.13 -20.71 -0.65
N GLN A 182 8.58 -20.84 -1.89
CA GLN A 182 9.90 -21.39 -2.23
C GLN A 182 11.06 -20.58 -1.61
N ARG A 183 10.83 -19.29 -1.33
CA ARG A 183 11.81 -18.38 -0.70
C ARG A 183 11.61 -18.24 0.82
N GLY A 184 10.75 -19.06 1.42
CA GLY A 184 10.47 -19.06 2.86
C GLY A 184 9.63 -17.88 3.35
N GLY A 185 9.01 -17.12 2.45
CA GLY A 185 8.39 -15.82 2.72
C GLY A 185 6.89 -15.84 3.01
N ALA A 186 6.27 -17.01 3.27
CA ALA A 186 4.81 -17.12 3.41
C ALA A 186 4.36 -17.83 4.70
N VAL A 187 3.48 -17.18 5.46
CA VAL A 187 2.80 -17.71 6.64
C VAL A 187 1.30 -17.75 6.35
N ILE A 188 0.61 -18.80 6.80
CA ILE A 188 -0.82 -18.96 6.62
C ILE A 188 -1.54 -19.12 7.96
N ASN A 189 -2.83 -18.80 7.98
CA ASN A 189 -3.66 -18.89 9.18
C ASN A 189 -4.22 -20.30 9.43
N LEU A 190 -3.41 -21.35 9.29
CA LEU A 190 -3.78 -22.74 9.58
C LEU A 190 -2.70 -23.36 10.48
N GLU A 191 -3.10 -24.12 11.50
CA GLU A 191 -2.22 -25.04 12.24
C GLU A 191 -2.22 -26.42 11.56
N ALA A 192 -3.36 -26.82 11.00
CA ALA A 192 -3.53 -28.11 10.31
C ALA A 192 -4.48 -27.97 9.10
N TRP A 193 -4.33 -28.85 8.10
CA TRP A 193 -5.15 -28.82 6.89
C TRP A 193 -6.63 -29.15 7.16
N GLU A 194 -6.89 -30.00 8.15
CA GLU A 194 -8.22 -30.44 8.59
C GLU A 194 -9.12 -29.26 9.00
N GLU A 195 -8.52 -28.13 9.41
CA GLU A 195 -9.28 -26.93 9.73
C GLU A 195 -10.09 -26.40 8.53
N LEU A 196 -9.64 -26.67 7.30
CA LEU A 196 -10.34 -26.26 6.09
C LEU A 196 -11.69 -26.99 5.89
N GLN A 197 -11.91 -28.11 6.59
CA GLN A 197 -13.22 -28.80 6.62
C GLN A 197 -14.32 -27.94 7.26
N HIS A 198 -13.94 -27.05 8.18
CA HIS A 198 -14.86 -26.18 8.92
C HIS A 198 -14.83 -24.73 8.45
N ARG A 199 -13.75 -24.31 7.80
CA ARG A 199 -13.57 -22.98 7.23
C ARG A 199 -12.88 -23.05 5.88
N GLN A 200 -13.61 -22.77 4.80
CA GLN A 200 -13.03 -22.89 3.45
C GLN A 200 -11.99 -21.80 3.11
N ARG A 201 -11.80 -20.78 3.98
CA ARG A 201 -10.93 -19.64 3.71
C ARG A 201 -9.55 -19.78 4.34
N LEU A 202 -8.53 -19.86 3.50
CA LEU A 202 -7.12 -19.71 3.86
C LEU A 202 -6.73 -18.24 3.69
N THR A 203 -6.04 -17.67 4.68
CA THR A 203 -5.41 -16.34 4.62
C THR A 203 -3.90 -16.50 4.73
N TYR A 204 -3.17 -15.88 3.82
CA TYR A 204 -1.72 -15.87 3.81
C TYR A 204 -1.17 -14.47 4.09
N PHE A 205 0.04 -14.43 4.60
CA PHE A 205 0.84 -13.25 4.90
C PHE A 205 2.22 -13.48 4.31
N SER A 206 2.76 -12.47 3.64
CA SER A 206 4.06 -12.59 2.97
C SER A 206 4.83 -11.29 2.94
N ILE A 207 6.15 -11.42 2.86
CA ILE A 207 7.09 -10.32 2.65
C ILE A 207 7.81 -10.62 1.34
N TRP A 208 7.78 -9.66 0.42
CA TRP A 208 8.49 -9.72 -0.85
C TRP A 208 9.97 -9.49 -0.63
N ASP A 209 10.77 -10.36 -1.22
CA ASP A 209 12.22 -10.30 -1.14
C ASP A 209 12.77 -9.34 -2.20
N VAL A 210 13.21 -8.16 -1.76
CA VAL A 210 13.76 -7.15 -2.67
C VAL A 210 15.08 -7.57 -3.32
N THR A 211 15.71 -8.64 -2.83
CA THR A 211 16.93 -9.19 -3.45
C THR A 211 16.66 -9.79 -4.82
N GLU A 212 15.39 -10.07 -5.13
CA GLU A 212 14.93 -10.40 -6.47
C GLU A 212 15.29 -9.36 -7.53
N LEU A 213 15.52 -8.10 -7.13
CA LEU A 213 15.92 -7.05 -8.05
C LEU A 213 17.41 -7.10 -8.45
N ALA A 214 18.19 -8.07 -7.97
CA ALA A 214 19.63 -8.15 -8.21
C ALA A 214 19.99 -8.50 -9.66
N VAL A 215 19.03 -9.09 -10.39
CA VAL A 215 19.18 -9.49 -11.81
C VAL A 215 19.08 -8.32 -12.78
N TYR A 216 18.70 -7.13 -12.31
CA TYR A 216 18.64 -5.91 -13.12
C TYR A 216 20.00 -5.20 -13.12
N ASP A 217 20.41 -4.68 -14.27
CA ASP A 217 21.58 -3.80 -14.39
C ASP A 217 21.48 -2.61 -13.44
N ARG A 218 20.26 -2.14 -13.20
CA ARG A 218 19.96 -1.11 -12.22
C ARG A 218 18.54 -1.22 -11.69
N ALA A 219 18.41 -1.13 -10.35
CA ALA A 219 17.14 -0.99 -9.67
C ALA A 219 17.05 0.38 -8.98
N VAL A 220 15.93 1.10 -9.19
CA VAL A 220 15.68 2.43 -8.61
C VAL A 220 14.31 2.45 -7.94
N ILE A 221 14.24 2.94 -6.70
CA ILE A 221 12.98 3.19 -5.97
C ILE A 221 12.78 4.69 -5.74
N LEU A 222 11.66 5.23 -6.20
CA LEU A 222 11.32 6.64 -6.08
C LEU A 222 10.15 6.80 -5.13
N ALA A 223 10.40 6.94 -3.83
CA ALA A 223 9.34 7.03 -2.83
C ALA A 223 9.46 8.30 -1.98
N ASN A 224 8.32 8.77 -1.48
CA ASN A 224 8.30 9.89 -0.55
C ASN A 224 9.03 9.52 0.75
N SER A 225 10.06 10.28 1.12
CA SER A 225 10.80 10.07 2.37
C SER A 225 11.20 8.60 2.59
N PHE A 226 11.72 7.94 1.54
CA PHE A 226 11.89 6.48 1.49
C PHE A 226 12.55 5.87 2.73
N THR A 227 13.59 6.49 3.27
CA THR A 227 14.30 5.98 4.47
C THR A 227 13.46 5.97 5.75
N SER A 228 12.37 6.74 5.80
CA SER A 228 11.40 6.74 6.91
C SER A 228 10.31 5.67 6.74
N LEU A 229 10.21 5.05 5.56
CA LEU A 229 9.18 4.07 5.26
C LEU A 229 9.50 2.71 5.86
N ILE A 230 8.44 1.94 6.11
CA ILE A 230 8.54 0.57 6.59
C ILE A 230 9.23 -0.34 5.59
N THR A 231 8.99 -0.14 4.30
CA THR A 231 9.70 -0.86 3.24
C THR A 231 11.22 -0.77 3.43
N TYR A 232 11.78 0.43 3.60
CA TYR A 232 13.22 0.61 3.81
C TYR A 232 13.71 -0.11 5.07
N ARG A 233 13.00 0.07 6.20
CA ARG A 233 13.36 -0.54 7.48
C ARG A 233 13.34 -2.07 7.42
N LEU A 234 12.31 -2.64 6.83
CA LEU A 234 12.16 -4.09 6.68
C LEU A 234 13.26 -4.65 5.80
N CYS A 235 13.46 -4.08 4.61
CA CYS A 235 14.42 -4.62 3.67
C CYS A 235 15.86 -4.49 4.20
N THR A 236 16.20 -3.38 4.87
CA THR A 236 17.52 -3.22 5.49
C THR A 236 17.76 -4.23 6.61
N THR A 237 16.72 -4.57 7.39
CA THR A 237 16.86 -5.50 8.51
C THR A 237 16.88 -6.96 8.06
N LEU A 238 16.00 -7.32 7.12
CA LEU A 238 15.86 -8.69 6.62
C LEU A 238 16.95 -9.05 5.60
N HIS A 239 17.50 -8.07 4.89
CA HIS A 239 18.49 -8.26 3.84
C HIS A 239 19.68 -7.31 4.01
N PRO A 240 20.56 -7.56 5.01
CA PRO A 240 21.71 -6.69 5.29
C PRO A 240 22.73 -6.62 4.14
N GLY A 241 22.66 -7.53 3.16
CA GLY A 241 23.47 -7.49 1.94
C GLY A 241 23.02 -6.48 0.88
N VAL A 242 21.87 -5.82 1.08
CA VAL A 242 21.37 -4.76 0.18
C VAL A 242 22.00 -3.42 0.57
N ILE A 243 22.72 -2.82 -0.38
CA ILE A 243 23.32 -1.49 -0.26
C ILE A 243 22.35 -0.47 -0.85
N TRP A 244 21.85 0.43 0.00
CA TRP A 244 20.97 1.52 -0.42
C TRP A 244 21.79 2.75 -0.83
N LYS A 245 21.69 3.16 -2.08
CA LYS A 245 22.43 4.32 -2.61
C LYS A 245 21.48 5.47 -2.98
N PRO A 246 21.56 6.64 -2.30
CA PRO A 246 20.69 7.76 -2.63
C PRO A 246 21.05 8.32 -4.02
N ILE A 247 20.02 8.79 -4.74
CA ILE A 247 20.16 9.56 -5.98
C ILE A 247 19.55 10.95 -5.80
N SER A 248 20.21 11.94 -6.39
CA SER A 248 19.66 13.29 -6.53
C SER A 248 18.84 13.37 -7.82
N LEU A 249 17.66 13.99 -7.74
CA LEU A 249 16.79 14.20 -8.90
C LEU A 249 17.17 15.46 -9.70
N GLY A 250 18.13 16.26 -9.21
CA GLY A 250 18.61 17.47 -9.88
C GLY A 250 17.61 18.62 -9.96
N GLN A 251 16.45 18.52 -9.31
CA GLN A 251 15.44 19.60 -9.26
C GLN A 251 15.44 20.27 -7.88
N ASN A 252 15.93 21.51 -7.81
CA ASN A 252 15.85 22.37 -6.63
C ASN A 252 14.60 23.25 -6.71
N THR A 253 13.44 22.61 -6.68
CA THR A 253 12.19 23.33 -6.53
C THR A 253 12.17 24.03 -5.17
N VAL A 254 11.99 25.36 -5.15
CA VAL A 254 11.91 26.14 -3.91
C VAL A 254 10.44 26.36 -3.56
N TRP A 255 10.03 25.87 -2.39
CA TRP A 255 8.68 26.11 -1.89
C TRP A 255 8.57 27.50 -1.28
N GLN A 256 7.47 28.20 -1.57
CA GLN A 256 7.10 29.46 -0.95
C GLN A 256 6.32 29.21 0.35
N GLY A 257 6.51 30.11 1.31
CA GLY A 257 5.79 30.04 2.58
C GLY A 257 4.32 30.43 2.45
N ARG A 258 3.46 29.77 3.22
CA ARG A 258 2.01 30.04 3.29
C ARG A 258 1.42 29.55 4.60
N ASP A 259 0.19 29.94 4.90
CA ASP A 259 -0.54 29.43 6.06
C ASP A 259 -1.15 28.06 5.77
N LEU A 260 -1.01 27.14 6.73
CA LEU A 260 -1.61 25.82 6.69
C LEU A 260 -2.40 25.58 7.99
N THR A 261 -3.72 25.60 7.90
CA THR A 261 -4.60 25.28 9.04
C THR A 261 -4.99 23.82 8.98
N ILE A 262 -4.70 23.05 10.03
CA ILE A 262 -5.11 21.65 10.16
C ILE A 262 -6.16 21.53 11.26
N ARG A 263 -7.41 21.31 10.85
CA ARG A 263 -8.57 21.12 11.74
C ARG A 263 -8.73 19.66 12.13
N TYR A 264 -9.12 19.42 13.38
CA TYR A 264 -9.51 18.10 13.87
C TYR A 264 -10.73 18.19 14.79
N VAL A 265 -11.51 17.10 14.89
CA VAL A 265 -12.80 17.10 15.60
C VAL A 265 -12.85 16.17 16.82
N ALA A 266 -11.85 15.33 17.02
CA ALA A 266 -11.78 14.37 18.11
C ALA A 266 -10.43 14.40 18.83
N GLU A 267 -10.45 14.54 20.16
CA GLU A 267 -9.25 14.50 21.02
C GLU A 267 -9.10 13.20 21.81
N ASP A 268 -10.21 12.59 22.21
CA ASP A 268 -10.24 11.48 23.16
C ASP A 268 -10.38 10.09 22.50
N HIS A 269 -10.50 10.05 21.18
CA HIS A 269 -10.51 8.83 20.40
C HIS A 269 -9.99 9.02 18.98
N ARG A 270 -9.53 7.90 18.42
CA ARG A 270 -8.95 7.81 17.07
C ARG A 270 -10.03 7.45 16.05
N ALA A 271 -9.84 7.89 14.80
CA ALA A 271 -10.59 7.38 13.65
C ALA A 271 -10.51 5.85 13.60
N GLY A 272 -11.60 5.14 13.34
CA GLY A 272 -11.56 3.69 13.19
C GLY A 272 -12.78 3.15 12.46
N SER A 273 -12.59 2.42 11.36
CA SER A 273 -13.71 1.92 10.55
C SER A 273 -14.70 1.10 11.37
N THR A 274 -14.20 0.22 12.27
CA THR A 274 -15.06 -0.53 13.18
C THR A 274 -15.83 0.35 14.15
N PHE A 275 -15.21 1.42 14.67
CA PHE A 275 -15.88 2.38 15.54
C PHE A 275 -17.00 3.11 14.80
N PHE A 276 -16.71 3.63 13.61
CA PHE A 276 -17.65 4.36 12.77
C PHE A 276 -18.82 3.51 12.28
N GLU A 277 -18.57 2.23 11.96
CA GLU A 277 -19.60 1.34 11.39
C GLU A 277 -20.42 0.65 12.48
N LYS A 278 -19.80 0.20 13.57
CA LYS A 278 -20.43 -0.72 14.53
C LYS A 278 -20.89 -0.07 15.84
N SER A 279 -20.61 1.21 16.08
CA SER A 279 -21.04 1.88 17.30
C SER A 279 -21.95 3.07 17.00
N GLU A 280 -23.00 3.22 17.78
CA GLU A 280 -23.94 4.35 17.69
C GLU A 280 -23.20 5.69 17.88
N ALA A 281 -22.25 5.75 18.82
CA ALA A 281 -21.40 6.92 19.02
C ALA A 281 -20.55 7.25 17.77
N GLY A 282 -19.97 6.24 17.12
CA GLY A 282 -19.21 6.43 15.89
C GLY A 282 -20.08 6.85 14.70
N GLN A 283 -21.29 6.32 14.58
CA GLN A 283 -22.25 6.73 13.55
C GLN A 283 -22.67 8.20 13.75
N ARG A 284 -23.00 8.60 14.99
CA ARG A 284 -23.25 10.00 15.34
C ARG A 284 -22.06 10.90 15.02
N ALA A 285 -20.84 10.44 15.31
CA ALA A 285 -19.63 11.20 15.02
C ALA A 285 -19.43 11.43 13.52
N VAL A 286 -19.69 10.42 12.68
CA VAL A 286 -19.67 10.59 11.21
C VAL A 286 -20.73 11.59 10.77
N GLN A 287 -21.95 11.51 11.30
CA GLN A 287 -23.03 12.44 10.95
C GLN A 287 -22.70 13.88 11.32
N ALA A 288 -22.21 14.12 12.54
CA ALA A 288 -21.80 15.43 13.03
C ALA A 288 -20.65 16.00 12.20
N TRP A 289 -19.62 15.19 11.90
CA TRP A 289 -18.52 15.59 11.04
C TRP A 289 -19.00 15.96 9.63
N CYS A 290 -19.84 15.14 9.01
CA CYS A 290 -20.41 15.43 7.68
C CYS A 290 -21.28 16.69 7.67
N ALA A 291 -22.08 16.91 8.72
CA ALA A 291 -22.90 18.11 8.86
C ALA A 291 -22.03 19.37 8.96
N TRP A 292 -20.96 19.31 9.76
CA TRP A 292 -20.01 20.40 9.90
C TRP A 292 -19.28 20.69 8.58
N VAL A 293 -18.77 19.66 7.88
CA VAL A 293 -18.10 19.84 6.59
C VAL A 293 -19.02 20.52 5.58
N ARG A 294 -20.30 20.13 5.49
CA ARG A 294 -21.26 20.73 4.56
C ARG A 294 -21.46 22.24 4.74
N THR A 295 -21.26 22.75 5.94
CA THR A 295 -21.50 24.17 6.27
C THR A 295 -20.22 25.00 6.34
N ASN A 296 -19.04 24.38 6.40
CA ASN A 296 -17.77 25.06 6.67
C ASN A 296 -16.74 24.97 5.53
N VAL A 297 -17.09 24.37 4.38
CA VAL A 297 -16.20 24.26 3.22
C VAL A 297 -16.79 24.93 1.99
N THR A 298 -15.92 25.41 1.11
CA THR A 298 -16.30 26.02 -0.17
C THR A 298 -16.30 24.97 -1.26
N ALA A 299 -17.47 24.61 -1.80
CA ALA A 299 -17.62 23.51 -2.77
C ALA A 299 -16.64 23.58 -3.96
N GLY A 300 -16.40 24.77 -4.51
CA GLY A 300 -15.47 24.98 -5.64
C GLY A 300 -13.98 24.98 -5.29
N GLN A 301 -13.62 24.92 -4.00
CA GLN A 301 -12.23 24.87 -3.51
C GLN A 301 -11.92 23.59 -2.74
N HIS A 302 -12.88 22.67 -2.66
CA HIS A 302 -12.84 21.53 -1.76
C HIS A 302 -12.81 20.19 -2.49
N TYR A 303 -12.04 19.27 -1.95
CA TYR A 303 -12.12 17.84 -2.26
C TYR A 303 -12.02 17.02 -0.98
N TRP A 304 -12.52 15.79 -1.01
CA TRP A 304 -12.58 14.98 0.20
C TRP A 304 -12.33 13.51 -0.04
N ALA A 305 -11.79 12.83 0.97
CA ALA A 305 -11.48 11.41 0.91
C ALA A 305 -12.08 10.67 2.10
N ALA A 306 -12.62 9.47 1.85
CA ALA A 306 -13.12 8.57 2.88
C ALA A 306 -12.91 7.09 2.49
N ASN A 307 -12.95 6.18 3.46
CA ASN A 307 -12.92 4.74 3.16
C ASN A 307 -14.11 4.36 2.25
N LYS A 308 -13.88 3.52 1.22
CA LYS A 308 -14.92 3.06 0.27
C LYS A 308 -16.19 2.51 0.96
N LYS A 309 -16.03 1.84 2.11
CA LYS A 309 -17.14 1.28 2.90
C LYS A 309 -18.08 2.33 3.50
N ARG A 310 -17.67 3.60 3.58
CA ARG A 310 -18.52 4.69 4.06
C ARG A 310 -19.47 5.23 2.99
N GLY A 311 -19.43 4.66 1.79
CA GLY A 311 -20.29 5.05 0.68
C GLY A 311 -20.03 6.49 0.21
N ASP A 312 -21.01 7.04 -0.50
CA ASP A 312 -21.03 8.45 -0.86
C ASP A 312 -21.60 9.27 0.30
N LEU A 313 -20.73 10.03 0.98
CA LEU A 313 -21.08 10.92 2.08
C LEU A 313 -21.82 12.19 1.60
N LYS A 314 -21.88 12.44 0.28
CA LYS A 314 -22.50 13.63 -0.33
C LYS A 314 -22.04 14.92 0.33
N LEU A 315 -20.73 15.13 0.33
CA LEU A 315 -20.10 16.35 0.83
C LEU A 315 -19.83 17.31 -0.34
N PRO A 316 -19.76 18.63 -0.11
CA PRO A 316 -19.45 19.59 -1.17
C PRO A 316 -18.08 19.30 -1.78
N GLY A 317 -17.90 19.64 -3.06
CA GLY A 317 -16.65 19.40 -3.78
C GLY A 317 -16.50 17.97 -4.31
N GLU A 318 -15.27 17.60 -4.69
CA GLU A 318 -15.02 16.32 -5.36
C GLU A 318 -14.61 15.20 -4.39
N GLN A 319 -15.29 14.05 -4.47
CA GLN A 319 -14.84 12.84 -3.77
C GLN A 319 -13.62 12.25 -4.48
N VAL A 320 -12.59 11.93 -3.71
CA VAL A 320 -11.39 11.23 -4.18
C VAL A 320 -11.18 9.91 -3.45
N SER A 321 -10.54 8.96 -4.13
CA SER A 321 -10.06 7.74 -3.47
C SER A 321 -8.95 8.11 -2.48
N PRO A 322 -8.93 7.53 -1.26
CA PRO A 322 -7.79 7.71 -0.34
C PRO A 322 -6.46 7.25 -0.93
N LYS A 323 -6.53 6.27 -1.82
CA LYS A 323 -5.41 5.87 -2.65
C LYS A 323 -5.45 6.82 -3.87
N ILE A 324 -4.63 7.88 -3.91
CA ILE A 324 -4.60 8.87 -5.02
C ILE A 324 -3.18 9.28 -5.44
N ALA A 325 -2.22 8.34 -5.45
CA ALA A 325 -0.91 8.60 -6.04
C ALA A 325 -1.01 9.13 -7.48
N GLY A 326 -0.01 9.89 -7.97
CA GLY A 326 0.05 10.31 -9.38
C GLY A 326 -0.86 11.47 -9.86
N SER A 327 -2.06 11.68 -9.31
CA SER A 327 -3.01 12.68 -9.85
C SER A 327 -2.65 14.15 -9.56
N ASN A 328 -2.75 15.01 -10.58
CA ASN A 328 -2.58 16.47 -10.49
C ASN A 328 -3.91 17.25 -10.58
N LYS A 329 -5.05 16.56 -10.66
CA LYS A 329 -6.38 17.18 -10.91
C LYS A 329 -6.77 18.24 -9.87
N TYR A 330 -6.36 18.03 -8.62
CA TYR A 330 -6.81 18.82 -7.47
C TYR A 330 -5.82 19.92 -7.05
N ARG A 331 -4.72 20.09 -7.78
CA ARG A 331 -3.59 20.94 -7.37
C ARG A 331 -3.93 22.43 -7.24
N LEU A 332 -5.09 22.87 -7.73
CA LEU A 332 -5.53 24.26 -7.63
C LEU A 332 -6.44 24.51 -6.42
N LEU A 333 -6.92 23.44 -5.76
CA LEU A 333 -7.83 23.49 -4.61
C LEU A 333 -7.06 23.79 -3.32
N THR A 334 -7.72 24.47 -2.38
CA THR A 334 -7.12 24.96 -1.13
C THR A 334 -7.77 24.36 0.12
N GLU A 335 -8.85 23.59 -0.03
CA GLU A 335 -9.53 22.93 1.07
C GLU A 335 -9.57 21.41 0.85
N CYS A 336 -9.25 20.63 1.90
CA CYS A 336 -9.32 19.18 1.86
C CYS A 336 -9.92 18.62 3.14
N SER A 337 -10.91 17.71 3.05
CA SER A 337 -11.45 16.99 4.21
C SER A 337 -11.20 15.49 4.11
N VAL A 338 -10.71 14.87 5.19
CA VAL A 338 -10.32 13.46 5.22
C VAL A 338 -10.96 12.72 6.38
N LEU A 339 -11.81 11.75 6.04
CA LEU A 339 -12.46 10.84 6.97
C LEU A 339 -11.99 9.41 6.70
N TYR A 340 -10.73 9.15 7.05
CA TYR A 340 -9.99 7.94 6.68
C TYR A 340 -9.39 7.22 7.89
N SER A 341 -9.35 5.89 7.82
CA SER A 341 -8.65 5.02 8.77
C SER A 341 -8.20 3.76 8.04
N ALA A 342 -6.97 3.31 8.27
CA ALA A 342 -6.39 2.13 7.61
C ALA A 342 -5.55 1.28 8.58
N LYS A 343 -6.12 1.00 9.74
CA LYS A 343 -5.50 0.18 10.79
C LYS A 343 -5.58 -1.30 10.41
N ALA A 344 -4.50 -2.04 10.64
CA ALA A 344 -4.51 -3.49 10.48
C ALA A 344 -5.40 -4.17 11.53
N SER A 345 -5.85 -5.39 11.18
CA SER A 345 -6.51 -6.25 12.15
C SER A 345 -5.52 -6.77 13.19
N ASP A 346 -6.00 -7.12 14.39
CA ASP A 346 -5.15 -7.72 15.44
C ASP A 346 -4.45 -9.00 14.97
N ALA A 347 -5.13 -9.79 14.12
CA ALA A 347 -4.56 -11.00 13.52
C ALA A 347 -3.36 -10.68 12.63
N GLU A 348 -3.53 -9.71 11.74
CA GLU A 348 -2.51 -9.26 10.81
C GLU A 348 -1.29 -8.66 11.54
N ASN A 349 -1.51 -7.82 12.55
CA ASN A 349 -0.41 -7.25 13.34
C ASN A 349 0.38 -8.32 14.08
N LYS A 350 -0.28 -9.33 14.66
CA LYS A 350 0.42 -10.44 15.35
C LYS A 350 1.30 -11.24 14.41
N VAL A 351 0.81 -11.56 13.22
CA VAL A 351 1.57 -12.35 12.25
C VAL A 351 2.75 -11.54 11.72
N PHE A 352 2.55 -10.30 11.30
CA PHE A 352 3.64 -9.48 10.78
C PHE A 352 4.67 -9.14 11.85
N ALA A 353 4.27 -8.88 13.10
CA ALA A 353 5.20 -8.73 14.20
C ALA A 353 6.05 -9.99 14.38
N ALA A 354 5.44 -11.18 14.37
CA ALA A 354 6.18 -12.44 14.46
C ALA A 354 7.13 -12.66 13.26
N MET A 355 6.67 -12.37 12.04
CA MET A 355 7.47 -12.54 10.81
C MET A 355 8.67 -11.60 10.74
N THR A 356 8.61 -10.48 11.46
CA THR A 356 9.61 -9.41 11.36
C THR A 356 10.32 -9.13 12.69
N CYS A 357 10.24 -10.07 13.64
CA CYS A 357 10.84 -9.93 14.97
C CYS A 357 10.42 -8.62 15.69
N GLY A 358 9.17 -8.20 15.49
CA GLY A 358 8.58 -7.00 16.11
C GLY A 358 8.72 -5.70 15.31
N LEU A 359 9.35 -5.70 14.13
CA LEU A 359 9.50 -4.47 13.33
C LEU A 359 8.17 -3.93 12.79
N LEU A 360 7.24 -4.83 12.45
CA LEU A 360 5.87 -4.50 12.05
C LEU A 360 4.91 -4.66 13.23
N ASP A 361 4.77 -3.62 14.04
CA ASP A 361 3.72 -3.52 15.06
C ASP A 361 2.50 -2.71 14.59
N HIS A 362 1.52 -2.52 15.48
CA HIS A 362 0.30 -1.77 15.19
C HIS A 362 0.56 -0.33 14.73
N GLU A 363 1.51 0.37 15.35
CA GLU A 363 1.79 1.78 15.05
C GLU A 363 2.63 1.90 13.78
N ALA A 364 3.54 0.95 13.52
CA ALA A 364 4.25 0.83 12.28
C ALA A 364 3.26 0.65 11.11
N VAL A 365 2.39 -0.36 11.18
CA VAL A 365 1.39 -0.59 10.13
C VAL A 365 0.49 0.63 9.92
N ARG A 366 0.07 1.30 10.99
CA ARG A 366 -0.72 2.53 10.89
C ARG A 366 0.06 3.67 10.24
N ARG A 367 1.32 3.87 10.62
CA ARG A 367 2.20 4.87 10.00
C ARG A 367 2.28 4.67 8.49
N ASP A 368 2.39 3.42 8.06
CA ASP A 368 2.56 3.03 6.67
C ASP A 368 1.28 3.05 5.82
N ARG A 369 0.13 2.66 6.40
CA ARG A 369 -1.14 2.55 5.67
C ARG A 369 -2.06 3.74 5.82
N GLU A 370 -2.07 4.38 6.99
CA GLU A 370 -2.97 5.50 7.28
C GLU A 370 -2.27 6.82 7.02
N PHE A 371 -1.11 7.03 7.64
CA PHE A 371 -0.44 8.33 7.64
C PHE A 371 0.25 8.66 6.31
N GLU A 372 0.84 7.68 5.62
CA GLU A 372 1.34 7.90 4.25
C GLU A 372 0.21 8.22 3.26
N ASP A 373 -0.94 7.55 3.38
CA ASP A 373 -2.11 7.88 2.56
C ASP A 373 -2.61 9.30 2.88
N LEU A 374 -2.63 9.72 4.15
CA LEU A 374 -2.98 11.10 4.52
C LEU A 374 -2.06 12.12 3.85
N ILE A 375 -0.74 11.91 3.87
CA ILE A 375 0.21 12.78 3.14
C ILE A 375 -0.18 12.84 1.67
N GLN A 376 -0.39 11.69 1.03
CA GLN A 376 -0.69 11.61 -0.39
C GLN A 376 -2.01 12.28 -0.77
N ILE A 377 -3.03 12.20 0.08
CA ILE A 377 -4.34 12.87 -0.10
C ILE A 377 -4.18 14.39 0.05
N VAL A 378 -3.54 14.85 1.14
CA VAL A 378 -3.39 16.28 1.46
C VAL A 378 -2.52 17.00 0.43
N PHE A 379 -1.46 16.34 -0.07
CA PHE A 379 -0.60 16.85 -1.15
C PHE A 379 -1.25 16.80 -2.54
N ARG A 380 -2.55 16.52 -2.67
CA ARG A 380 -3.27 16.76 -3.93
C ARG A 380 -3.77 18.17 -4.08
N SER A 381 -3.85 18.93 -3.00
CA SER A 381 -4.17 20.35 -2.98
C SER A 381 -3.05 21.22 -3.59
N SER A 382 -3.24 22.53 -3.53
CA SER A 382 -2.22 23.55 -3.82
C SER A 382 -0.94 23.43 -3.02
N LEU A 383 -0.88 22.63 -1.94
CA LEU A 383 0.38 22.29 -1.26
C LEU A 383 1.40 21.61 -2.19
N ARG A 384 0.95 21.02 -3.30
CA ARG A 384 1.80 20.45 -4.35
C ARG A 384 2.45 21.50 -5.25
N MET A 385 1.96 22.73 -5.26
CA MET A 385 2.44 23.81 -6.12
C MET A 385 3.43 24.67 -5.33
N PRO A 386 4.72 24.65 -5.65
CA PRO A 386 5.76 25.33 -4.86
C PRO A 386 5.61 26.84 -4.80
N ASP A 387 5.09 27.44 -5.86
CA ASP A 387 4.94 28.87 -6.11
C ASP A 387 3.61 29.45 -5.59
N ASP A 388 2.65 28.60 -5.22
CA ASP A 388 1.39 29.06 -4.64
C ASP A 388 1.64 29.62 -3.23
N VAL A 389 0.92 30.67 -2.85
CA VAL A 389 1.04 31.30 -1.52
C VAL A 389 -0.31 31.38 -0.80
N ARG A 390 -1.38 30.90 -1.44
CA ARG A 390 -2.73 30.93 -0.88
C ARG A 390 -2.79 30.04 0.37
N PRO A 391 -3.56 30.44 1.40
CA PRO A 391 -3.74 29.62 2.59
C PRO A 391 -4.42 28.30 2.24
N VAL A 392 -4.06 27.24 2.95
CA VAL A 392 -4.63 25.90 2.77
C VAL A 392 -5.27 25.44 4.07
N THR A 393 -6.46 24.86 3.97
CA THR A 393 -7.15 24.24 5.11
C THR A 393 -7.29 22.74 4.89
N VAL A 394 -6.87 21.96 5.88
CA VAL A 394 -7.01 20.51 5.91
C VAL A 394 -7.85 20.14 7.12
N THR A 395 -8.95 19.41 6.92
CA THR A 395 -9.77 18.88 8.02
C THR A 395 -9.59 17.37 8.10
N VAL A 396 -9.03 16.89 9.21
CA VAL A 396 -8.93 15.46 9.53
C VAL A 396 -9.84 15.10 10.69
N TYR A 397 -9.96 13.82 11.02
CA TYR A 397 -10.88 13.39 12.05
C TYR A 397 -10.34 13.62 13.47
N ASP A 398 -9.14 13.13 13.75
CA ASP A 398 -8.58 13.13 15.11
C ASP A 398 -7.28 13.91 15.25
N LYS A 399 -6.98 14.30 16.49
CA LYS A 399 -5.80 15.07 16.89
C LYS A 399 -4.49 14.42 16.46
N GLU A 400 -4.42 13.09 16.45
CA GLU A 400 -3.19 12.37 16.12
C GLU A 400 -2.89 12.46 14.62
N GLN A 401 -3.92 12.35 13.77
CA GLN A 401 -3.80 12.63 12.34
C GLN A 401 -3.34 14.08 12.08
N ALA A 402 -3.89 15.05 12.82
CA ALA A 402 -3.55 16.46 12.65
C ALA A 402 -2.11 16.76 13.08
N THR A 403 -1.72 16.26 14.25
CA THR A 403 -0.36 16.39 14.80
C THR A 403 0.65 15.74 13.85
N PHE A 404 0.35 14.52 13.38
CA PHE A 404 1.19 13.82 12.43
C PHE A 404 1.46 14.64 11.15
N LEU A 405 0.41 15.23 10.55
CA LEU A 405 0.58 16.05 9.36
C LEU A 405 1.43 17.29 9.65
N ALA A 406 1.18 18.00 10.76
CA ALA A 406 1.97 19.16 11.15
C ALA A 406 3.46 18.82 11.33
N ASP A 407 3.74 17.73 12.05
CA ASP A 407 5.10 17.25 12.27
C ASP A 407 5.77 16.83 10.95
N TYR A 408 5.03 16.20 10.04
CA TYR A 408 5.53 15.84 8.71
C TYR A 408 5.96 17.08 7.91
N PHE A 409 5.11 18.11 7.81
CA PHE A 409 5.46 19.31 7.04
C PHE A 409 6.69 20.01 7.61
N LYS A 410 6.79 20.08 8.94
CA LYS A 410 7.95 20.64 9.64
C LYS A 410 9.22 19.81 9.39
N ALA A 411 9.14 18.48 9.56
CA ALA A 411 10.29 17.59 9.40
C ALA A 411 10.79 17.52 7.95
N ALA A 412 9.88 17.65 6.97
CA ALA A 412 10.23 17.71 5.55
C ALA A 412 10.76 19.11 5.12
N GLY A 413 10.82 20.09 6.03
CA GLY A 413 11.39 21.40 5.78
C GLY A 413 10.53 22.32 4.93
N PHE A 414 9.21 22.07 4.85
CA PHE A 414 8.32 22.99 4.13
C PHE A 414 8.17 24.30 4.89
N PRO A 415 8.22 25.47 4.22
CA PRO A 415 8.14 26.79 4.86
C PRO A 415 6.70 27.19 5.23
N PHE A 416 5.86 26.21 5.57
CA PHE A 416 4.45 26.46 5.90
C PHE A 416 4.31 26.92 7.36
N ARG A 417 3.49 27.94 7.58
CA ARG A 417 3.08 28.38 8.91
C ARG A 417 1.88 27.53 9.34
N THR A 418 2.19 26.40 9.97
CA THR A 418 1.19 25.39 10.34
C THR A 418 0.52 25.71 11.67
N SER A 419 -0.81 25.70 11.71
CA SER A 419 -1.62 25.80 12.93
C SER A 419 -2.55 24.58 13.08
N LEU A 420 -2.82 24.21 14.32
CA LEU A 420 -3.79 23.16 14.66
C LEU A 420 -5.03 23.79 15.28
N GLU A 421 -6.21 23.43 14.80
CA GLU A 421 -7.49 23.98 15.26
C GLU A 421 -8.43 22.84 15.68
N PHE A 422 -8.84 22.83 16.95
CA PHE A 422 -9.85 21.89 17.44
C PHE A 422 -11.24 22.43 17.16
N ILE A 423 -12.06 21.61 16.52
CA ILE A 423 -13.47 21.89 16.26
C ILE A 423 -14.31 21.00 17.17
N ASP A 424 -14.89 21.59 18.21
CA ASP A 424 -15.75 20.84 19.12
C ASP A 424 -17.11 20.54 18.46
N LEU A 425 -17.31 19.27 18.11
CA LEU A 425 -18.55 18.75 17.57
C LEU A 425 -19.39 18.00 18.63
N GLY A 426 -19.02 18.09 19.92
CA GLY A 426 -19.68 17.36 21.02
C GLY A 426 -19.43 15.86 20.98
N LEU A 427 -18.26 15.43 20.49
CA LEU A 427 -17.95 14.01 20.21
C LEU A 427 -17.30 13.27 21.38
N THR A 428 -17.37 13.81 22.60
CA THR A 428 -16.72 13.23 23.78
C THR A 428 -17.17 11.78 23.99
N ARG A 429 -16.20 10.87 23.94
CA ARG A 429 -16.41 9.44 24.12
C ARG A 429 -16.39 9.11 25.61
N THR A 430 -17.55 8.95 26.21
CA THR A 430 -17.66 8.23 27.48
C THR A 430 -17.20 6.78 27.27
N LYS A 431 -16.03 6.42 27.79
CA LYS A 431 -15.57 5.02 27.77
C LYS A 431 -16.62 4.18 28.50
N ALA A 432 -17.31 3.30 27.77
CA ALA A 432 -18.13 2.28 28.38
C ALA A 432 -17.25 1.48 29.36
N LYS A 433 -17.74 1.26 30.59
CA LYS A 433 -17.03 0.44 31.58
C LYS A 433 -16.68 -0.91 30.92
N PRO A 434 -15.44 -1.39 31.06
CA PRO A 434 -15.09 -2.70 30.53
C PRO A 434 -16.09 -3.72 31.06
N GLY A 435 -16.61 -4.56 30.16
CA GLY A 435 -17.47 -5.67 30.56
C GLY A 435 -16.76 -6.54 31.60
N PRO A 436 -17.50 -7.36 32.37
CA PRO A 436 -16.92 -8.21 33.39
C PRO A 436 -15.74 -9.00 32.81
N LYS A 437 -14.56 -8.91 33.45
CA LYS A 437 -13.43 -9.76 33.07
C LYS A 437 -13.89 -11.22 33.16
N PRO A 438 -13.55 -12.06 32.17
CA PRO A 438 -13.89 -13.48 32.23
C PRO A 438 -13.32 -14.06 33.53
N ASP A 439 -14.19 -14.75 34.26
CA ASP A 439 -13.86 -15.41 35.52
C ASP A 439 -12.72 -16.42 35.29
N PRO A 440 -11.54 -16.24 35.91
CA PRO A 440 -10.39 -17.12 35.73
C PRO A 440 -10.65 -18.56 36.19
N LEU A 441 -11.73 -18.81 36.96
CA LEU A 441 -12.14 -20.15 37.39
C LEU A 441 -13.07 -20.86 36.39
N LYS A 442 -13.56 -20.16 35.36
CA LYS A 442 -14.36 -20.80 34.31
C LYS A 442 -13.43 -21.30 33.19
N PRO A 443 -13.53 -22.60 32.82
CA PRO A 443 -12.77 -23.11 31.69
C PRO A 443 -13.12 -22.31 30.42
N PRO A 444 -12.11 -21.94 29.60
CA PRO A 444 -12.34 -21.13 28.42
C PRO A 444 -13.30 -21.85 27.48
N LYS A 445 -14.36 -21.13 27.07
CA LYS A 445 -15.37 -21.69 26.17
C LYS A 445 -14.73 -22.18 24.87
N SER A 446 -15.04 -23.41 24.47
CA SER A 446 -14.58 -23.96 23.20
C SER A 446 -15.07 -23.11 22.03
N ALA A 447 -14.43 -23.23 20.86
CA ALA A 447 -14.89 -22.54 19.65
C ALA A 447 -16.35 -22.89 19.32
N ALA A 448 -16.75 -24.14 19.53
CA ALA A 448 -18.12 -24.61 19.35
C ALA A 448 -19.11 -23.94 20.31
N GLN A 449 -18.75 -23.80 21.59
CA GLN A 449 -19.57 -23.12 22.60
C GLN A 449 -19.74 -21.62 22.29
N ARG A 450 -18.67 -20.95 21.83
CA ARG A 450 -18.74 -19.54 21.40
C ARG A 450 -19.64 -19.35 20.18
N ALA A 451 -19.59 -20.28 19.22
CA ALA A 451 -20.46 -20.25 18.04
C ALA A 451 -21.93 -20.55 18.38
N ALA A 452 -22.20 -21.38 19.39
CA ALA A 452 -23.54 -21.65 19.90
C ALA A 452 -24.12 -20.43 20.64
N ASP A 453 -23.34 -19.81 21.53
CA ASP A 453 -23.75 -18.60 22.27
C ASP A 453 -24.05 -17.43 21.32
N TYR A 454 -23.23 -17.27 20.28
CA TYR A 454 -23.45 -16.24 19.26
C TYR A 454 -24.76 -16.47 18.48
N ARG A 455 -25.04 -17.73 18.11
CA ARG A 455 -26.30 -18.12 17.47
C ARG A 455 -27.50 -17.88 18.39
N ALA A 456 -27.39 -18.23 19.66
CA ALA A 456 -28.44 -18.01 20.65
C ALA A 456 -28.73 -16.51 20.87
N ARG A 457 -27.71 -15.66 20.96
CA ARG A 457 -27.90 -14.20 21.05
C ARG A 457 -28.53 -13.60 19.82
N LYS A 458 -28.18 -14.09 18.63
CA LYS A 458 -28.76 -13.62 17.36
C LYS A 458 -30.19 -14.10 17.15
N ALA A 459 -30.62 -15.18 17.83
CA ALA A 459 -32.00 -15.64 17.82
C ALA A 459 -32.88 -14.94 18.87
N ALA A 460 -32.27 -14.35 19.90
CA ALA A 460 -32.95 -13.61 20.97
C ALA A 460 -33.02 -12.08 20.73
N ALA A 461 -32.40 -11.60 19.65
CA ALA A 461 -32.45 -10.23 19.17
C ALA A 461 -33.16 -10.22 17.82
#